data_AF-A0A9J5ZKI6-F1
#
_entry.id   AF-A0A9J5ZKI6-F1
#
_cell.length_a   1.000
_cell.length_b   1.000
_cell.length_c   1.000
_cell.angle_alpha   90.00
_cell.angle_beta   90.00
_cell.angle_gamma   90.00
#
_symmetry.space_group_name_H-M   'P 1'
#
loop_
_entity.id
_entity.type
_entity.pdbx_description
1 polymer ?
#
loop_
_entity_poly.entity_id
_entity_poly.type
_entity_poly.pdbx_seq_one_letter_code
_entity_poly.pdbx_strand_id
1 'polypeptide(L)'
;MTVWRLFWTNSTAISSNSKTSQHFSLNPNSTFSQFTSYFRQFSTSFLVTKIPKKFRKKRKKKESPRTKLVQTQPNINPYFENILFRDTHFRFLTKTKEFLSKQPHHVLPLDDAGKLHQQLGFPRGRKVVRSLQRHPSIFEIYRHNDGKMWIGFTDFMEKLLDEEGKVMNEMENDRVSVVRKLLMMSKDKRIALSKIYHNRLLFGIPEDFRDRIRKYEDYFKVVVEEDGKRVIELVKWDPTLAVSALEKEYMVDEDKVKKAFKFPIKHGKALDLDEGDERKLNLLYTLPLVSPYSDGSKLDLWTVEAEKFRVGLIHEFLSLTLEKRAYIHNIVEFKEEFCLTKHTYQMLLKQPRTFYLAGTEMNWSVFLKDAYGEDGILLNKDPQVLFNEKLYRYADMKVLKPSSDVYET
;
A
#
# COMPACT_ATOMS: atom_id res chain seq x y z
N MET A 1 -22.91 50.21 -32.48
CA MET A 1 -23.93 51.06 -33.13
C MET A 1 -25.09 50.16 -33.53
N THR A 2 -26.13 50.14 -32.68
CA THR A 2 -27.49 50.65 -33.01
C THR A 2 -28.23 49.73 -33.99
N VAL A 3 -29.04 48.78 -33.49
CA VAL A 3 -30.44 48.91 -33.00
C VAL A 3 -31.41 49.08 -34.16
N TRP A 4 -32.55 48.35 -34.08
CA TRP A 4 -33.96 48.75 -34.30
C TRP A 4 -34.76 47.45 -34.56
N ARG A 5 -35.44 46.86 -33.56
CA ARG A 5 -36.80 47.16 -33.02
C ARG A 5 -37.91 46.78 -34.01
N LEU A 6 -38.65 45.69 -33.71
CA LEU A 6 -40.02 45.65 -33.12
C LEU A 6 -41.10 45.82 -34.20
N PHE A 7 -42.21 45.05 -34.23
CA PHE A 7 -43.45 45.19 -33.41
C PHE A 7 -44.55 44.36 -34.16
N TRP A 8 -45.46 43.54 -33.60
CA TRP A 8 -46.68 43.74 -32.75
C TRP A 8 -47.25 42.33 -32.38
N THR A 9 -47.65 41.98 -31.15
CA THR A 9 -48.87 42.31 -30.33
C THR A 9 -50.19 41.91 -31.01
N ASN A 10 -51.14 41.17 -30.40
CA ASN A 10 -51.94 41.49 -29.20
C ASN A 10 -52.82 40.27 -28.77
N SER A 11 -52.94 39.96 -27.47
CA SER A 11 -54.03 40.31 -26.50
C SER A 11 -55.31 39.46 -26.66
N THR A 12 -55.89 38.84 -25.63
CA THR A 12 -56.73 39.39 -24.52
C THR A 12 -56.70 38.42 -23.30
N ALA A 13 -56.56 38.74 -22.00
CA ALA A 13 -57.02 39.79 -21.07
C ALA A 13 -58.53 39.75 -20.71
N ILE A 14 -58.82 39.64 -19.39
CA ILE A 14 -59.93 40.14 -18.53
C ILE A 14 -59.97 39.20 -17.28
N SER A 15 -59.49 39.51 -16.06
CA SER A 15 -59.89 40.54 -15.05
C SER A 15 -61.33 40.31 -14.52
N SER A 16 -61.71 40.23 -13.24
CA SER A 16 -61.32 40.98 -12.03
C SER A 16 -62.04 40.41 -10.77
N ASN A 17 -61.41 40.53 -9.58
CA ASN A 17 -61.92 40.99 -8.24
C ASN A 17 -63.42 40.79 -7.83
N SER A 18 -63.85 40.55 -6.57
CA SER A 18 -63.36 40.90 -5.21
C SER A 18 -64.27 40.34 -4.09
N LYS A 19 -63.66 40.06 -2.91
CA LYS A 19 -64.06 40.32 -1.49
C LYS A 19 -65.41 39.87 -0.85
N THR A 20 -65.22 39.26 0.35
CA THR A 20 -65.81 39.49 1.71
C THR A 20 -66.92 38.61 2.35
N SER A 21 -66.69 38.36 3.67
CA SER A 21 -67.57 37.91 4.79
C SER A 21 -67.70 36.39 5.02
N GLN A 22 -67.13 35.79 6.07
CA GLN A 22 -67.32 35.84 7.56
C GLN A 22 -68.39 34.87 8.09
N HIS A 23 -67.96 33.88 8.91
CA HIS A 23 -68.63 33.29 10.10
C HIS A 23 -67.66 32.21 10.69
N PHE A 24 -66.94 32.40 11.80
CA PHE A 24 -67.27 32.41 13.25
C PHE A 24 -67.67 31.07 13.89
N SER A 25 -66.74 30.52 14.70
CA SER A 25 -66.94 29.99 16.08
C SER A 25 -65.55 29.57 16.65
N LEU A 26 -64.89 30.34 17.54
CA LEU A 26 -65.02 30.42 19.02
C LEU A 26 -64.78 29.07 19.72
N ASN A 27 -63.99 28.85 20.78
CA ASN A 27 -63.06 29.57 21.69
C ASN A 27 -62.58 28.47 22.71
N PRO A 28 -62.00 28.72 23.91
CA PRO A 28 -60.85 29.54 24.35
C PRO A 28 -59.82 28.66 25.15
N ASN A 29 -58.61 29.08 25.53
CA ASN A 29 -58.31 30.01 26.63
C ASN A 29 -56.80 30.25 26.69
N SER A 30 -56.43 31.53 26.73
CA SER A 30 -55.13 32.05 27.15
C SER A 30 -55.37 33.22 28.08
N THR A 31 -54.83 33.17 29.29
CA THR A 31 -54.54 34.33 30.16
C THR A 31 -53.46 33.83 31.13
N PHE A 32 -52.34 34.49 31.40
CA PHE A 32 -52.17 35.88 31.77
C PHE A 32 -50.69 36.27 31.58
N SER A 33 -50.46 37.53 31.22
CA SER A 33 -49.17 38.15 30.99
C SER A 33 -48.54 38.73 32.26
N GLN A 34 -47.21 38.87 32.23
CA GLN A 34 -46.39 39.88 32.91
C GLN A 34 -46.18 39.75 34.43
N PHE A 35 -44.94 39.43 34.82
CA PHE A 35 -44.17 40.22 35.80
C PHE A 35 -42.66 40.01 35.53
N THR A 36 -42.00 41.06 35.06
CA THR A 36 -40.55 41.19 35.12
C THR A 36 -40.12 41.56 36.55
N SER A 37 -39.14 40.86 37.11
CA SER A 37 -37.90 41.46 37.65
C SER A 37 -37.22 40.57 38.71
N TYR A 38 -35.89 40.52 38.62
CA TYR A 38 -34.90 40.14 39.64
C TYR A 38 -35.07 38.83 40.43
N PHE A 39 -34.55 37.73 39.89
CA PHE A 39 -33.85 36.75 40.73
C PHE A 39 -32.48 36.39 40.14
N ARG A 40 -31.48 36.55 41.00
CA ARG A 40 -30.05 36.41 40.74
C ARG A 40 -29.71 35.03 40.18
N GLN A 41 -28.77 35.01 39.24
CA GLN A 41 -27.99 33.83 38.90
C GLN A 41 -27.28 33.31 40.17
N PHE A 42 -27.79 32.24 40.76
CA PHE A 42 -26.99 31.40 41.64
C PHE A 42 -26.44 30.24 40.81
N SER A 43 -25.18 30.40 40.39
CA SER A 43 -24.34 29.34 39.89
C SER A 43 -24.12 28.31 41.00
N THR A 44 -24.82 27.18 40.94
CA THR A 44 -24.61 26.04 41.82
C THR A 44 -23.75 24.98 41.12
N SER A 45 -22.61 25.38 40.55
CA SER A 45 -21.58 24.45 40.07
C SER A 45 -20.36 24.43 41.02
N PHE A 46 -20.59 24.12 42.30
CA PHE A 46 -19.50 23.89 43.27
C PHE A 46 -19.62 22.55 44.01
N LEU A 47 -20.14 21.52 43.34
CA LEU A 47 -19.98 20.13 43.80
C LEU A 47 -19.53 19.25 42.64
N VAL A 48 -18.30 19.48 42.17
CA VAL A 48 -17.53 18.41 41.54
C VAL A 48 -17.10 17.48 42.67
N THR A 49 -17.92 16.46 42.97
CA THR A 49 -17.48 15.36 43.82
C THR A 49 -16.38 14.60 43.07
N LYS A 50 -15.13 15.01 43.31
CA LYS A 50 -13.96 14.30 42.77
C LYS A 50 -13.96 12.91 43.40
N ILE A 51 -14.49 11.92 42.66
CA ILE A 51 -14.37 10.51 43.02
C ILE A 51 -12.90 10.25 43.36
N PRO A 52 -12.58 9.78 44.59
CA PRO A 52 -11.20 9.57 45.01
C PRO A 52 -10.48 8.67 44.00
N LYS A 53 -9.22 8.97 43.65
CA LYS A 53 -8.45 8.23 42.62
C LYS A 53 -8.48 6.69 42.82
N LYS A 54 -8.65 6.22 44.05
CA LYS A 54 -8.81 4.81 44.44
C LYS A 54 -10.08 4.11 43.90
N PHE A 55 -11.17 4.85 43.66
CA PHE A 55 -12.44 4.29 43.16
C PHE A 55 -12.66 4.54 41.66
N ARG A 56 -11.75 5.25 40.98
CA ARG A 56 -11.78 5.32 39.52
C ARG A 56 -11.39 3.96 38.96
N LYS A 57 -12.35 3.21 38.42
CA LYS A 57 -12.06 2.03 37.57
C LYS A 57 -10.96 2.45 36.59
N LYS A 58 -9.78 1.83 36.67
CA LYS A 58 -8.71 2.05 35.70
C LYS A 58 -9.30 1.68 34.34
N ARG A 59 -9.67 2.68 33.52
CA ARG A 59 -10.06 2.44 32.13
C ARG A 59 -8.91 1.66 31.52
N LYS A 60 -9.17 0.42 31.08
CA LYS A 60 -8.21 -0.31 30.25
C LYS A 60 -7.85 0.64 29.12
N LYS A 61 -6.55 0.91 28.94
CA LYS A 61 -6.10 1.76 27.83
C LYS A 61 -6.65 1.12 26.56
N LYS A 62 -7.40 1.88 25.76
CA LYS A 62 -7.84 1.40 24.46
C LYS A 62 -6.59 0.99 23.70
N GLU A 63 -6.59 -0.22 23.15
CA GLU A 63 -5.48 -0.68 22.34
C GLU A 63 -5.28 0.28 21.17
N SER A 64 -4.04 0.68 20.93
CA SER A 64 -3.73 1.60 19.85
C SER A 64 -3.68 0.83 18.53
N PRO A 65 -4.10 1.44 17.40
CA PRO A 65 -3.92 0.83 16.07
C PRO A 65 -2.46 0.48 15.72
N ARG A 66 -1.49 1.04 16.46
CA ARG A 66 -0.06 0.72 16.34
C ARG A 66 0.34 -0.61 17.00
N THR A 67 -0.50 -1.15 17.86
CA THR A 67 -0.22 -2.37 18.63
C THR A 67 -1.22 -3.47 18.29
N LYS A 68 -2.44 -3.10 17.91
CA LYS A 68 -3.47 -4.04 17.51
C LYS A 68 -3.09 -4.69 16.17
N LEU A 69 -3.06 -6.03 16.15
CA LEU A 69 -2.83 -6.80 14.94
C LEU A 69 -4.08 -6.79 14.05
N VAL A 70 -3.88 -6.86 12.73
CA VAL A 70 -4.98 -6.95 11.77
C VAL A 70 -5.73 -8.28 11.92
N GLN A 71 -4.98 -9.37 12.12
CA GLN A 71 -5.54 -10.69 12.38
C GLN A 71 -5.62 -10.94 13.88
N THR A 72 -6.75 -11.48 14.32
CA THR A 72 -6.95 -11.96 15.70
C THR A 72 -6.83 -13.49 15.74
N GLN A 73 -6.43 -14.03 16.89
CA GLN A 73 -6.41 -15.48 17.10
C GLN A 73 -7.81 -16.07 16.84
N PRO A 74 -7.93 -17.26 16.21
CA PRO A 74 -6.87 -18.21 15.84
C PRO A 74 -6.25 -18.02 14.43
N ASN A 75 -6.63 -16.99 13.67
CA ASN A 75 -6.26 -16.85 12.24
C ASN A 75 -4.83 -16.34 11.99
N ILE A 76 -4.01 -16.20 13.05
CA ILE A 76 -2.65 -15.68 12.94
C ILE A 76 -1.74 -16.80 12.42
N ASN A 77 -1.07 -16.54 11.30
CA ASN A 77 -0.02 -17.41 10.79
C ASN A 77 1.35 -16.86 11.23
N PRO A 78 2.11 -17.61 12.05
CA PRO A 78 3.39 -17.14 12.58
C PRO A 78 4.45 -16.91 11.50
N TYR A 79 4.40 -17.65 10.38
CA TYR A 79 5.41 -17.54 9.33
C TYR A 79 5.40 -16.16 8.67
N PHE A 80 4.22 -15.65 8.32
CA PHE A 80 4.09 -14.32 7.72
C PHE A 80 4.44 -13.19 8.69
N GLU A 81 4.13 -13.34 9.98
CA GLU A 81 4.54 -12.37 11.01
C GLU A 81 6.07 -12.38 11.21
N ASN A 82 6.71 -13.57 11.15
CA ASN A 82 8.16 -13.70 11.23
C ASN A 82 8.89 -12.96 10.10
N ILE A 83 8.32 -12.92 8.88
CA ILE A 83 8.87 -12.13 7.77
C ILE A 83 8.87 -10.64 8.13
N LEU A 84 7.80 -10.14 8.77
CA LEU A 84 7.77 -8.74 9.23
C LEU A 84 8.77 -8.49 10.35
N PHE A 85 8.94 -9.42 11.30
CA PHE A 85 9.94 -9.29 12.35
C PHE A 85 11.36 -9.25 11.77
N ARG A 86 11.67 -10.10 10.79
CA ARG A 86 12.92 -10.06 10.02
C ARG A 86 13.16 -8.68 9.41
N ASP A 87 12.15 -8.12 8.72
CA ASP A 87 12.27 -6.79 8.11
C ASP A 87 12.52 -5.70 9.16
N THR A 88 11.89 -5.78 10.34
CA THR A 88 12.17 -4.82 11.42
C THR A 88 13.56 -4.98 12.01
N HIS A 89 14.11 -6.20 12.04
CA HIS A 89 15.45 -6.50 12.52
C HIS A 89 16.50 -5.90 11.57
N PHE A 90 16.38 -6.17 10.27
CA PHE A 90 17.30 -5.68 9.24
C PHE A 90 16.97 -4.29 8.71
N ARG A 91 15.94 -3.61 9.24
CA ARG A 91 15.57 -2.25 8.84
C ARG A 91 16.74 -1.29 8.84
N PHE A 92 17.62 -1.37 9.85
CA PHE A 92 18.81 -0.53 9.92
C PHE A 92 19.80 -0.84 8.78
N LEU A 93 20.04 -2.12 8.53
CA LEU A 93 20.93 -2.58 7.46
C LEU A 93 20.44 -2.10 6.08
N THR A 94 19.19 -2.42 5.72
CA THR A 94 18.63 -2.10 4.39
C THR A 94 18.64 -0.60 4.11
N LYS A 95 18.24 0.20 5.11
CA LYS A 95 18.20 1.67 4.99
C LYS A 95 19.58 2.31 4.98
N THR A 96 20.50 1.83 5.80
CA THR A 96 21.88 2.34 5.83
C THR A 96 22.59 2.00 4.53
N LYS A 97 22.40 0.78 4.01
CA LYS A 97 22.90 0.38 2.70
C LYS A 97 22.39 1.31 1.60
N GLU A 98 21.07 1.52 1.53
CA GLU A 98 20.45 2.42 0.56
C GLU A 98 20.99 3.86 0.65
N PHE A 99 21.21 4.35 1.87
CA PHE A 99 21.72 5.70 2.07
C PHE A 99 23.20 5.83 1.69
N LEU A 100 24.05 4.91 2.15
CA LEU A 100 25.49 4.94 1.88
C LEU A 100 25.80 4.69 0.41
N SER A 101 25.03 3.85 -0.28
CA SER A 101 25.19 3.62 -1.73
C SER A 101 24.97 4.89 -2.56
N LYS A 102 24.29 5.91 -2.01
CA LYS A 102 24.09 7.22 -2.66
C LYS A 102 25.19 8.22 -2.34
N GLN A 103 26.02 7.96 -1.33
CA GLN A 103 27.10 8.87 -0.94
C GLN A 103 28.34 8.62 -1.79
N PRO A 104 29.11 9.67 -2.12
CA PRO A 104 30.41 9.47 -2.75
C PRO A 104 31.32 8.65 -1.83
N HIS A 105 32.00 7.65 -2.39
CA HIS A 105 32.87 6.71 -1.67
C HIS A 105 32.19 5.83 -0.61
N HIS A 106 30.85 5.84 -0.52
CA HIS A 106 30.09 5.02 0.44
C HIS A 106 30.43 5.25 1.93
N VAL A 107 30.90 6.45 2.29
CA VAL A 107 31.31 6.78 3.66
C VAL A 107 30.43 7.91 4.25
N LEU A 108 30.28 7.91 5.57
CA LEU A 108 29.55 8.94 6.33
C LEU A 108 30.24 9.27 7.66
N PRO A 109 30.40 10.55 8.03
CA PRO A 109 30.87 10.93 9.36
C PRO A 109 29.92 10.45 10.47
N LEU A 110 30.47 9.93 11.57
CA LEU A 110 29.70 9.38 12.69
C LEU A 110 28.77 10.42 13.35
N ASP A 111 29.22 11.67 13.39
CA ASP A 111 28.46 12.79 13.98
C ASP A 111 27.17 13.09 13.20
N ASP A 112 27.23 12.99 11.86
CA ASP A 112 26.07 13.21 11.00
C ASP A 112 25.18 11.98 10.95
N ALA A 113 25.76 10.79 10.97
CA ALA A 113 25.01 9.54 11.11
C ALA A 113 24.08 9.56 12.35
N GLY A 114 24.55 10.15 13.46
CA GLY A 114 23.74 10.33 14.68
C GLY A 114 22.46 11.15 14.47
N LYS A 115 22.49 12.14 13.59
CA LYS A 115 21.34 13.01 13.27
C LYS A 115 20.37 12.31 12.32
N LEU A 116 20.89 11.51 11.38
CA LEU A 116 20.16 10.85 10.29
C LEU A 116 19.40 9.57 10.69
N HIS A 117 18.81 9.54 11.88
CA HIS A 117 18.09 8.37 12.42
C HIS A 117 16.95 7.84 11.53
N GLN A 118 16.23 8.72 10.82
CA GLN A 118 15.14 8.30 9.93
C GLN A 118 15.65 7.66 8.63
N GLN A 119 16.75 8.20 8.10
CA GLN A 119 17.37 7.75 6.86
C GLN A 119 18.10 6.43 7.07
N LEU A 120 18.89 6.30 8.14
CA LEU A 120 19.62 5.07 8.49
C LEU A 120 18.73 4.01 9.17
N GLY A 121 17.53 4.38 9.62
CA GLY A 121 16.54 3.41 10.06
C GLY A 121 16.68 2.89 11.49
N PHE A 122 17.35 3.63 12.38
CA PHE A 122 17.44 3.28 13.80
C PHE A 122 16.50 4.13 14.67
N PRO A 123 16.09 3.65 15.86
CA PRO A 123 15.18 4.40 16.74
C PRO A 123 15.77 5.73 17.21
N ARG A 124 14.95 6.79 17.22
CA ARG A 124 15.33 8.13 17.71
C ARG A 124 15.89 8.04 19.14
N GLY A 125 17.02 8.70 19.37
CA GLY A 125 17.67 8.75 20.69
C GLY A 125 18.57 7.55 21.02
N ARG A 126 18.76 6.59 20.10
CA ARG A 126 19.77 5.53 20.24
C ARG A 126 21.07 5.91 19.50
N LYS A 127 22.21 5.46 20.03
CA LYS A 127 23.52 5.67 19.39
C LYS A 127 23.68 4.74 18.18
N VAL A 128 24.10 5.28 17.04
CA VAL A 128 24.37 4.54 15.78
C VAL A 128 25.38 3.42 15.98
N VAL A 129 26.41 3.68 16.79
CA VAL A 129 27.47 2.71 17.12
C VAL A 129 26.90 1.37 17.60
N ARG A 130 25.83 1.38 18.40
CA ARG A 130 25.20 0.13 18.88
C ARG A 130 24.53 -0.66 17.75
N SER A 131 24.03 0.01 16.72
CA SER A 131 23.44 -0.66 15.55
C SER A 131 24.53 -1.17 14.61
N LEU A 132 25.62 -0.42 14.43
CA LEU A 132 26.79 -0.84 13.63
C LEU A 132 27.48 -2.07 14.24
N GLN A 133 27.66 -2.09 15.56
CA GLN A 133 28.22 -3.23 16.28
C GLN A 133 27.42 -4.53 16.15
N ARG A 134 26.16 -4.48 15.69
CA ARG A 134 25.39 -5.70 15.40
C ARG A 134 25.80 -6.37 14.09
N HIS A 135 26.36 -5.60 13.17
CA HIS A 135 26.70 -6.04 11.82
C HIS A 135 28.17 -5.71 11.48
N PRO A 136 29.14 -6.26 12.23
CA PRO A 136 30.56 -5.95 12.06
C PRO A 136 31.16 -6.45 10.75
N SER A 137 30.53 -7.44 10.10
CA SER A 137 30.93 -7.97 8.79
C SER A 137 30.65 -6.99 7.65
N ILE A 138 29.68 -6.10 7.83
CA ILE A 138 29.15 -5.22 6.77
C ILE A 138 29.64 -3.79 6.93
N PHE A 139 29.70 -3.30 8.17
CA PHE A 139 30.08 -1.93 8.45
C PHE A 139 31.36 -1.86 9.26
N GLU A 140 32.22 -0.94 8.86
CA GLU A 140 33.42 -0.59 9.60
C GLU A 140 33.36 0.83 10.13
N ILE A 141 34.02 1.03 11.27
CA ILE A 141 34.19 2.34 11.88
C ILE A 141 35.69 2.60 11.93
N TYR A 142 36.16 3.59 11.19
CA TYR A 142 37.57 3.94 11.15
C TYR A 142 37.77 5.43 11.45
N ARG A 143 39.00 5.77 11.86
CA ARG A 143 39.39 7.16 12.12
C ARG A 143 40.02 7.72 10.85
N HIS A 144 39.40 8.74 10.27
CA HIS A 144 39.93 9.39 9.08
C HIS A 144 41.03 10.39 9.44
N ASN A 145 41.78 10.85 8.44
CA ASN A 145 42.91 11.78 8.60
C ASN A 145 42.52 13.09 9.31
N ASP A 146 41.25 13.49 9.21
CA ASP A 146 40.66 14.65 9.90
C ASP A 146 40.51 14.47 11.42
N GLY A 147 40.92 13.33 11.98
CA GLY A 147 40.75 12.98 13.39
C GLY A 147 39.31 12.64 13.80
N LYS A 148 38.36 12.73 12.87
CA LYS A 148 36.95 12.33 13.04
C LYS A 148 36.75 10.85 12.74
N MET A 149 35.71 10.27 13.36
CA MET A 149 35.31 8.89 13.10
C MET A 149 34.32 8.86 11.91
N TRP A 150 34.56 7.94 10.99
CA TRP A 150 33.72 7.70 9.82
C TRP A 150 33.17 6.29 9.85
N ILE A 151 32.05 6.11 9.16
CA ILE A 151 31.37 4.83 8.95
C ILE A 151 31.44 4.54 7.46
N GLY A 152 31.96 3.38 7.10
CA GLY A 152 32.03 2.90 5.72
C GLY A 152 31.51 1.48 5.58
N PHE A 153 31.46 1.02 4.33
CA PHE A 153 31.34 -0.39 4.03
C PHE A 153 32.69 -1.08 4.21
N THR A 154 32.67 -2.35 4.60
CA THR A 154 33.85 -3.21 4.55
C THR A 154 34.14 -3.62 3.10
N ASP A 155 35.39 -4.00 2.79
CA ASP A 155 35.76 -4.58 1.49
C ASP A 155 34.86 -5.76 1.09
N PHE A 156 34.40 -6.52 2.10
CA PHE A 156 33.46 -7.62 1.90
C PHE A 156 32.09 -7.13 1.42
N MET A 157 31.58 -6.05 2.00
CA MET A 157 30.31 -5.46 1.58
C MET A 157 30.41 -4.82 0.19
N GLU A 158 31.56 -4.23 -0.17
CA GLU A 158 31.78 -3.73 -1.53
C GLU A 158 31.68 -4.86 -2.57
N LYS A 159 32.31 -6.00 -2.32
CA LYS A 159 32.17 -7.20 -3.17
C LYS A 159 30.71 -7.66 -3.28
N LEU A 160 29.94 -7.60 -2.19
CA LEU A 160 28.52 -7.93 -2.22
C LEU A 160 27.70 -6.92 -3.04
N LEU A 161 28.04 -5.63 -3.01
CA LEU A 161 27.39 -4.62 -3.85
C LEU A 161 27.67 -4.86 -5.33
N ASP A 162 28.89 -5.27 -5.69
CA ASP A 162 29.23 -5.65 -7.07
C ASP A 162 28.44 -6.88 -7.53
N GLU A 163 28.29 -7.89 -6.67
CA GLU A 163 27.44 -9.06 -6.93
C GLU A 163 25.97 -8.64 -7.15
N GLU A 164 25.44 -7.76 -6.30
CA GLU A 164 24.08 -7.23 -6.44
C GLU A 164 23.90 -6.48 -7.77
N GLY A 165 24.88 -5.65 -8.14
CA GLY A 165 24.87 -4.91 -9.40
C GLY A 165 24.82 -5.84 -10.62
N LYS A 166 25.57 -6.96 -10.58
CA LYS A 166 25.52 -7.98 -11.64
C LYS A 166 24.14 -8.62 -11.74
N VAL A 167 23.57 -9.05 -10.63
CA VAL A 167 22.22 -9.64 -10.59
C VAL A 167 21.18 -8.65 -11.12
N MET A 168 21.25 -7.37 -10.73
CA MET A 168 20.34 -6.34 -11.22
C MET A 168 20.46 -6.11 -12.74
N ASN A 169 21.67 -6.18 -13.29
CA ASN A 169 21.91 -6.02 -14.73
C ASN A 169 21.42 -7.23 -15.54
N GLU A 170 21.64 -8.45 -15.04
CA GLU A 170 21.13 -9.68 -15.67
C GLU A 170 19.59 -9.68 -15.74
N MET A 171 18.94 -9.17 -14.70
CA MET A 171 17.48 -9.12 -14.59
C MET A 171 16.83 -7.89 -15.25
N GLU A 172 17.59 -7.04 -15.94
CA GLU A 172 17.09 -5.76 -16.46
C GLU A 172 15.84 -5.92 -17.35
N ASN A 173 15.84 -6.91 -18.24
CA ASN A 173 14.72 -7.18 -19.14
C ASN A 173 13.45 -7.60 -18.40
N ASP A 174 13.58 -8.40 -17.34
CA ASP A 174 12.46 -8.80 -16.50
C ASP A 174 11.88 -7.59 -15.77
N ARG A 175 12.73 -6.69 -15.25
CA ARG A 175 12.27 -5.45 -14.59
C ARG A 175 11.57 -4.51 -15.56
N VAL A 176 12.05 -4.41 -16.79
CA VAL A 176 11.36 -3.67 -17.86
C VAL A 176 9.99 -4.27 -18.14
N SER A 177 9.87 -5.61 -18.21
CA SER A 177 8.59 -6.29 -18.39
C SER A 177 7.61 -6.00 -17.23
N VAL A 178 8.10 -5.95 -15.99
CA VAL A 178 7.31 -5.61 -14.80
C VAL A 178 6.79 -4.17 -14.90
N VAL A 179 7.64 -3.21 -15.26
CA VAL A 179 7.21 -1.81 -15.42
C VAL A 179 6.20 -1.67 -16.57
N ARG A 180 6.39 -2.39 -17.68
CA ARG A 180 5.41 -2.43 -18.78
C ARG A 180 4.06 -2.94 -18.29
N LYS A 181 4.03 -4.06 -17.54
CA LYS A 181 2.81 -4.59 -16.95
C LYS A 181 2.14 -3.61 -15.99
N LEU A 182 2.92 -2.94 -15.12
CA LEU A 182 2.39 -1.90 -14.21
C LEU A 182 1.70 -0.78 -14.98
N LEU A 183 2.33 -0.28 -16.06
CA LEU A 183 1.72 0.72 -16.93
C LEU A 183 0.47 0.17 -17.62
N MET A 184 0.51 -1.06 -18.13
CA MET A 184 -0.65 -1.67 -18.81
C MET A 184 -1.87 -1.82 -17.88
N MET A 185 -1.67 -2.03 -16.59
CA MET A 185 -2.75 -2.07 -15.58
C MET A 185 -3.25 -0.69 -15.17
N SER A 186 -2.50 0.38 -15.45
CA SER A 186 -2.90 1.74 -15.07
C SER A 186 -3.94 2.30 -16.03
N LYS A 187 -4.91 3.04 -15.49
CA LYS A 187 -6.05 3.61 -16.24
C LYS A 187 -5.64 4.35 -17.52
N ASP A 188 -4.68 5.27 -17.40
CA ASP A 188 -4.23 6.12 -18.51
C ASP A 188 -2.92 5.61 -19.13
N LYS A 189 -2.49 4.39 -18.78
CA LYS A 189 -1.20 3.79 -19.18
C LYS A 189 0.00 4.65 -18.82
N ARG A 190 -0.15 5.38 -17.70
CA ARG A 190 0.73 6.44 -17.23
C ARG A 190 0.93 6.31 -15.72
N ILE A 191 2.18 6.37 -15.28
CA ILE A 191 2.53 6.36 -13.86
C ILE A 191 3.63 7.40 -13.61
N ALA A 192 3.51 8.15 -12.52
CA ALA A 192 4.54 9.10 -12.10
C ALA A 192 5.86 8.39 -11.77
N LEU A 193 6.97 8.89 -12.30
CA LEU A 193 8.30 8.31 -12.08
C LEU A 193 8.68 8.29 -10.59
N SER A 194 8.23 9.28 -9.82
CA SER A 194 8.45 9.34 -8.37
C SER A 194 7.81 8.16 -7.64
N LYS A 195 6.59 7.73 -8.03
CA LYS A 195 5.90 6.59 -7.41
C LYS A 195 6.63 5.28 -7.70
N ILE A 196 7.13 5.11 -8.92
CA ILE A 196 7.97 3.95 -9.29
C ILE A 196 9.28 3.97 -8.51
N TYR A 197 9.93 5.13 -8.38
CA TYR A 197 11.18 5.27 -7.63
C TYR A 197 11.01 4.94 -6.15
N HIS A 198 9.93 5.41 -5.51
CA HIS A 198 9.63 5.08 -4.11
C HIS A 198 9.42 3.57 -3.89
N ASN A 199 8.79 2.90 -4.85
CA ASN A 199 8.51 1.46 -4.80
C ASN A 199 9.56 0.60 -5.51
N ARG A 200 10.71 1.15 -5.90
CA ARG A 200 11.69 0.42 -6.73
C ARG A 200 12.18 -0.88 -6.09
N LEU A 201 12.43 -0.89 -4.78
CA LEU A 201 12.90 -2.07 -4.04
C LEU A 201 11.84 -3.17 -3.97
N LEU A 202 10.56 -2.81 -4.09
CA LEU A 202 9.45 -3.76 -4.11
C LEU A 202 9.46 -4.61 -5.40
N PHE A 203 9.83 -3.98 -6.51
CA PHE A 203 9.87 -4.58 -7.84
C PHE A 203 11.27 -5.02 -8.27
N GLY A 204 12.31 -4.70 -7.50
CA GLY A 204 13.71 -4.95 -7.87
C GLY A 204 14.22 -4.04 -8.98
N ILE A 205 13.67 -2.82 -9.09
CA ILE A 205 14.07 -1.83 -10.10
C ILE A 205 15.34 -1.12 -9.61
N PRO A 206 16.39 -1.03 -10.45
CA PRO A 206 17.64 -0.36 -10.08
C PRO A 206 17.46 1.17 -9.94
N GLU A 207 18.36 1.83 -9.21
CA GLU A 207 18.28 3.29 -9.04
C GLU A 207 18.45 4.04 -10.36
N ASP A 208 19.32 3.52 -11.24
CA ASP A 208 19.60 4.08 -12.57
C ASP A 208 18.47 3.87 -13.57
N PHE A 209 17.35 3.28 -13.16
CA PHE A 209 16.24 2.99 -14.06
C PHE A 209 15.79 4.23 -14.84
N ARG A 210 15.84 5.41 -14.20
CA ARG A 210 15.53 6.68 -14.85
C ARG A 210 16.37 6.93 -16.12
N ASP A 211 17.66 6.61 -16.06
CA ASP A 211 18.57 6.80 -17.18
C ASP A 211 18.45 5.65 -18.19
N ARG A 212 18.17 4.43 -17.70
CA ARG A 212 17.93 3.23 -18.53
C ARG A 212 16.66 3.33 -19.37
N ILE A 213 15.64 4.09 -18.95
CA ILE A 213 14.41 4.32 -19.74
C ILE A 213 14.72 4.82 -21.15
N ARG A 214 15.78 5.63 -21.33
CA ARG A 214 16.20 6.13 -22.65
C ARG A 214 16.65 5.04 -23.61
N LYS A 215 17.03 3.85 -23.12
CA LYS A 215 17.36 2.70 -23.97
C LYS A 215 16.12 2.01 -24.54
N TYR A 216 14.95 2.29 -23.96
CA TYR A 216 13.69 1.60 -24.21
C TYR A 216 12.61 2.57 -24.72
N GLU A 217 12.98 3.45 -25.66
CA GLU A 217 12.06 4.46 -26.24
C GLU A 217 10.87 3.83 -26.98
N ASP A 218 11.05 2.61 -27.50
CA ASP A 218 9.98 1.83 -28.14
C ASP A 218 8.86 1.44 -27.16
N TYR A 219 9.18 1.35 -25.86
CA TYR A 219 8.24 0.94 -24.82
C TYR A 219 7.76 2.13 -23.99
N PHE A 220 8.63 3.06 -23.67
CA PHE A 220 8.39 4.12 -22.70
C PHE A 220 8.57 5.51 -23.32
N LYS A 221 7.62 6.39 -23.01
CA LYS A 221 7.71 7.82 -23.29
C LYS A 221 7.68 8.59 -21.98
N VAL A 222 8.67 9.46 -21.76
CA VAL A 222 8.68 10.35 -20.59
C VAL A 222 7.99 11.65 -20.95
N VAL A 223 6.88 11.94 -20.27
CA VAL A 223 6.11 13.17 -20.42
C VAL A 223 6.27 14.01 -19.16
N VAL A 224 6.48 15.32 -19.31
CA VAL A 224 6.47 16.27 -18.20
C VAL A 224 5.09 16.91 -18.18
N GLU A 225 4.35 16.71 -17.10
CA GLU A 225 3.04 17.35 -16.91
C GLU A 225 3.20 18.83 -16.58
N GLU A 226 2.10 19.59 -16.69
CA GLU A 226 2.04 21.03 -16.38
C GLU A 226 2.51 21.34 -14.94
N ASP A 227 2.29 20.40 -14.02
CA ASP A 227 2.75 20.43 -12.63
C ASP A 227 4.28 20.25 -12.46
N GLY A 228 5.04 20.04 -13.55
CA GLY A 228 6.46 19.71 -13.54
C GLY A 228 6.79 18.27 -13.14
N LYS A 229 5.76 17.43 -12.93
CA LYS A 229 5.92 16.01 -12.60
C LYS A 229 6.32 15.23 -13.85
N ARG A 230 7.31 14.35 -13.70
CA ARG A 230 7.73 13.42 -14.76
C ARG A 230 6.90 12.15 -14.67
N VAL A 231 6.21 11.84 -15.75
CA VAL A 231 5.35 10.65 -15.89
C VAL A 231 5.90 9.77 -17.00
N ILE A 232 5.88 8.46 -16.77
CA ILE A 232 6.18 7.47 -17.80
C ILE A 232 4.86 7.04 -18.42
N GLU A 233 4.77 7.10 -19.74
CA GLU A 233 3.67 6.62 -20.55
C GLU A 233 4.10 5.38 -21.36
N LEU A 234 3.20 4.41 -21.49
CA LEU A 234 3.41 3.26 -22.36
C LEU A 234 3.16 3.63 -23.82
N VAL A 235 4.15 3.43 -24.69
CA VAL A 235 4.03 3.68 -26.14
C VAL A 235 3.35 2.52 -26.84
N LYS A 236 3.88 1.30 -26.64
CA LYS A 236 3.43 0.10 -27.33
C LYS A 236 2.78 -0.88 -26.37
N TRP A 237 1.50 -1.18 -26.62
CA TRP A 237 0.80 -2.27 -25.94
C TRP A 237 1.29 -3.62 -26.44
N ASP A 238 1.53 -4.55 -25.52
CA ASP A 238 1.99 -5.89 -25.84
C ASP A 238 1.00 -6.94 -25.35
N PRO A 239 0.26 -7.59 -26.27
CA PRO A 239 -0.74 -8.58 -25.89
C PRO A 239 -0.13 -9.82 -25.24
N THR A 240 1.15 -10.12 -25.48
CA THR A 240 1.83 -11.28 -24.87
C THR A 240 2.06 -11.07 -23.37
N LEU A 241 2.22 -9.83 -22.94
CA LEU A 241 2.35 -9.44 -21.53
C LEU A 241 0.99 -9.26 -20.85
N ALA A 242 -0.09 -9.07 -21.61
CA ALA A 242 -1.45 -8.86 -21.11
C ALA A 242 -2.13 -10.15 -20.60
N VAL A 243 -1.33 -11.07 -20.04
CA VAL A 243 -1.81 -12.29 -19.38
C VAL A 243 -1.40 -12.21 -17.92
N SER A 244 -2.41 -12.18 -17.05
CA SER A 244 -2.24 -12.11 -15.60
C SER A 244 -1.74 -13.43 -15.03
N ALA A 245 -1.10 -13.37 -13.87
CA ALA A 245 -0.70 -14.54 -13.11
C ALA A 245 -1.89 -15.47 -12.82
N LEU A 246 -3.08 -14.89 -12.57
CA LEU A 246 -4.31 -15.64 -12.37
C LEU A 246 -4.77 -16.37 -13.61
N GLU A 247 -4.74 -15.74 -14.79
CA GLU A 247 -5.11 -16.39 -16.04
C GLU A 247 -4.13 -17.53 -16.37
N LYS A 248 -2.83 -17.33 -16.14
CA LYS A 248 -1.83 -18.39 -16.32
C LYS A 248 -2.08 -19.58 -15.39
N GLU A 249 -2.38 -19.31 -14.12
CA GLU A 249 -2.70 -20.36 -13.15
C GLU A 249 -4.01 -21.06 -13.49
N TYR A 250 -5.01 -20.32 -13.98
CA TYR A 250 -6.30 -20.87 -14.42
C TYR A 250 -6.11 -21.88 -15.57
N MET A 251 -5.19 -21.62 -16.50
CA MET A 251 -4.87 -22.56 -17.59
C MET A 251 -4.22 -23.86 -17.10
N VAL A 252 -3.58 -23.84 -15.93
CA VAL A 252 -2.91 -25.01 -15.34
C VAL A 252 -3.85 -25.78 -14.43
N ASP A 253 -4.53 -25.08 -13.53
CA ASP A 253 -5.45 -25.65 -12.53
C ASP A 253 -6.65 -24.71 -12.30
N GLU A 254 -7.71 -24.95 -13.07
CA GLU A 254 -8.95 -24.16 -12.98
C GLU A 254 -9.59 -24.26 -11.59
N ASP A 255 -9.56 -25.44 -10.97
CA ASP A 255 -10.26 -25.70 -9.72
C ASP A 255 -9.59 -24.99 -8.54
N LYS A 256 -8.27 -24.85 -8.59
CA LYS A 256 -7.51 -24.08 -7.61
C LYS A 256 -7.88 -22.59 -7.65
N VAL A 257 -7.90 -21.98 -8.84
CA VAL A 257 -8.25 -20.55 -8.99
C VAL A 257 -9.70 -20.29 -8.58
N LYS A 258 -10.63 -21.18 -8.96
CA LYS A 258 -12.05 -21.12 -8.56
C LYS A 258 -12.23 -21.24 -7.04
N LYS A 259 -11.35 -21.96 -6.34
CA LYS A 259 -11.36 -22.06 -4.86
C LYS A 259 -10.69 -20.88 -4.18
N ALA A 260 -9.68 -20.26 -4.80
CA ALA A 260 -8.94 -19.14 -4.24
C ALA A 260 -9.83 -17.89 -4.14
N PHE A 261 -10.54 -17.54 -5.22
CA PHE A 261 -11.47 -16.42 -5.23
C PHE A 261 -12.89 -16.93 -5.01
N LYS A 262 -13.49 -16.60 -3.86
CA LYS A 262 -14.91 -16.82 -3.65
C LYS A 262 -15.58 -15.49 -3.37
N PHE A 263 -16.49 -15.10 -4.25
CA PHE A 263 -17.35 -13.94 -4.01
C PHE A 263 -18.73 -14.47 -3.57
N PRO A 264 -19.04 -14.52 -2.26
CA PRO A 264 -20.32 -15.05 -1.82
C PRO A 264 -21.46 -14.07 -2.15
N ILE A 265 -22.62 -14.62 -2.51
CA ILE A 265 -23.83 -13.83 -2.75
C ILE A 265 -24.34 -13.27 -1.42
N LYS A 266 -24.61 -11.96 -1.37
CA LYS A 266 -25.02 -11.24 -0.14
C LYS A 266 -26.31 -11.77 0.50
N HIS A 267 -27.14 -12.48 -0.25
CA HIS A 267 -28.46 -12.98 0.18
C HIS A 267 -28.61 -14.50 0.11
N GLY A 268 -27.52 -15.28 0.07
CA GLY A 268 -27.61 -16.75 -0.06
C GLY A 268 -28.52 -17.44 0.97
N LYS A 269 -28.54 -16.93 2.22
CA LYS A 269 -29.42 -17.42 3.30
C LYS A 269 -30.88 -16.97 3.21
N ALA A 270 -31.18 -15.92 2.44
CA ALA A 270 -32.55 -15.44 2.22
C ALA A 270 -33.18 -16.04 0.96
N LEU A 271 -32.40 -16.83 0.21
CA LEU A 271 -32.80 -17.49 -1.02
C LEU A 271 -33.07 -18.99 -0.83
N ASP A 272 -32.99 -19.50 0.41
CA ASP A 272 -33.18 -20.92 0.78
C ASP A 272 -32.50 -21.90 -0.20
N LEU A 273 -31.25 -21.59 -0.58
CA LEU A 273 -30.50 -22.39 -1.56
C LEU A 273 -29.86 -23.61 -0.88
N ASP A 274 -29.99 -24.77 -1.51
CA ASP A 274 -29.23 -25.97 -1.15
C ASP A 274 -27.71 -25.75 -1.30
N GLU A 275 -26.88 -26.45 -0.52
CA GLU A 275 -25.42 -26.28 -0.56
C GLU A 275 -24.83 -26.45 -1.98
N GLY A 276 -25.41 -27.33 -2.79
CA GLY A 276 -25.00 -27.56 -4.17
C GLY A 276 -25.30 -26.36 -5.08
N ASP A 277 -26.47 -25.74 -4.92
CA ASP A 277 -26.90 -24.61 -5.74
C ASP A 277 -26.28 -23.31 -5.26
N GLU A 278 -26.04 -23.15 -3.95
CA GLU A 278 -25.21 -22.08 -3.42
C GLU A 278 -23.77 -22.18 -3.97
N ARG A 279 -23.19 -23.38 -4.09
CA ARG A 279 -21.86 -23.58 -4.71
C ARG A 279 -21.87 -23.19 -6.18
N LYS A 280 -22.86 -23.64 -6.96
CA LYS A 280 -22.99 -23.28 -8.39
C LYS A 280 -23.19 -21.78 -8.58
N LEU A 281 -24.07 -21.16 -7.79
CA LEU A 281 -24.35 -19.73 -7.87
C LEU A 281 -23.15 -18.89 -7.42
N ASN A 282 -22.43 -19.29 -6.37
CA ASN A 282 -21.18 -18.66 -5.99
C ASN A 282 -20.12 -18.78 -7.09
N LEU A 283 -20.05 -19.90 -7.82
CA LEU A 283 -19.12 -20.11 -8.93
C LEU A 283 -19.47 -19.24 -10.14
N LEU A 284 -20.76 -19.20 -10.53
CA LEU A 284 -21.28 -18.29 -11.56
C LEU A 284 -21.08 -16.83 -11.17
N TYR A 285 -21.22 -16.50 -9.90
CA TYR A 285 -20.97 -15.16 -9.39
C TYR A 285 -19.49 -14.87 -9.21
N THR A 286 -18.60 -15.87 -9.28
CA THR A 286 -17.15 -15.67 -9.23
C THR A 286 -16.58 -15.46 -10.63
N LEU A 287 -17.07 -16.16 -11.64
CA LEU A 287 -16.64 -16.05 -13.03
C LEU A 287 -17.52 -15.09 -13.86
N PRO A 288 -17.02 -14.49 -14.96
CA PRO A 288 -15.63 -14.50 -15.39
C PRO A 288 -14.73 -13.64 -14.48
N LEU A 289 -13.46 -14.04 -14.32
CA LEU A 289 -12.45 -13.14 -13.78
C LEU A 289 -12.19 -12.06 -14.84
N VAL A 290 -12.40 -10.79 -14.47
CA VAL A 290 -12.07 -9.67 -15.35
C VAL A 290 -10.56 -9.50 -15.35
N SER A 291 -9.94 -9.54 -16.53
CA SER A 291 -8.50 -9.36 -16.67
C SER A 291 -8.06 -8.00 -16.09
N PRO A 292 -6.98 -7.96 -15.28
CA PRO A 292 -6.41 -6.70 -14.78
C PRO A 292 -5.94 -5.73 -15.88
N TYR A 293 -5.73 -6.24 -17.10
CA TYR A 293 -5.29 -5.47 -18.26
C TYR A 293 -6.46 -4.90 -19.09
N SER A 294 -7.70 -5.15 -18.67
CA SER A 294 -8.90 -4.56 -19.26
C SER A 294 -9.21 -3.18 -18.66
N ASP A 295 -9.95 -2.34 -19.39
CA ASP A 295 -10.38 -1.01 -18.94
C ASP A 295 -11.33 -1.08 -17.72
N GLY A 296 -10.79 -1.15 -16.50
CA GLY A 296 -11.58 -1.17 -15.26
C GLY A 296 -12.16 0.20 -14.86
N SER A 297 -11.81 1.28 -15.56
CA SER A 297 -12.27 2.64 -15.27
C SER A 297 -13.76 2.87 -15.54
N LYS A 298 -14.36 2.02 -16.39
CA LYS A 298 -15.77 2.07 -16.77
C LYS A 298 -16.68 1.34 -15.78
N LEU A 299 -16.11 0.59 -14.83
CA LEU A 299 -16.86 -0.18 -13.85
C LEU A 299 -17.35 0.72 -12.71
N ASP A 300 -18.63 0.62 -12.37
CA ASP A 300 -19.18 1.34 -11.23
C ASP A 300 -18.60 0.82 -9.91
N LEU A 301 -18.20 1.74 -9.02
CA LEU A 301 -17.39 1.46 -7.83
C LEU A 301 -18.04 0.45 -6.88
N TRP A 302 -19.37 0.43 -6.85
CA TRP A 302 -20.18 -0.36 -5.92
C TRP A 302 -20.61 -1.72 -6.48
N THR A 303 -20.29 -2.00 -7.74
CA THR A 303 -20.59 -3.26 -8.40
C THR A 303 -19.60 -4.33 -7.99
N VAL A 304 -20.09 -5.57 -7.96
CA VAL A 304 -19.32 -6.77 -7.63
C VAL A 304 -18.21 -6.98 -8.65
N GLU A 305 -18.49 -6.69 -9.93
CA GLU A 305 -17.51 -6.71 -11.02
C GLU A 305 -16.32 -5.78 -10.74
N ALA A 306 -16.55 -4.58 -10.20
CA ALA A 306 -15.49 -3.68 -9.80
C ALA A 306 -14.70 -4.19 -8.59
N GLU A 307 -15.36 -4.88 -7.65
CA GLU A 307 -14.69 -5.57 -6.54
C GLU A 307 -13.79 -6.70 -7.05
N LYS A 308 -14.30 -7.55 -7.95
CA LYS A 308 -13.52 -8.62 -8.61
C LYS A 308 -12.32 -8.06 -9.37
N PHE A 309 -12.53 -7.02 -10.18
CA PHE A 309 -11.47 -6.39 -10.95
C PHE A 309 -10.35 -5.88 -10.04
N ARG A 310 -10.68 -5.15 -8.97
CA ARG A 310 -9.68 -4.63 -8.03
C ARG A 310 -8.95 -5.73 -7.26
N VAL A 311 -9.64 -6.82 -6.92
CA VAL A 311 -9.01 -8.01 -6.32
C VAL A 311 -8.01 -8.63 -7.29
N GLY A 312 -8.39 -8.83 -8.56
CA GLY A 312 -7.50 -9.32 -9.61
C GLY A 312 -6.32 -8.39 -9.88
N LEU A 313 -6.55 -7.07 -9.84
CA LEU A 313 -5.51 -6.06 -10.01
C LEU A 313 -4.49 -6.11 -8.86
N ILE A 314 -4.94 -6.18 -7.60
CA ILE A 314 -4.02 -6.31 -6.46
C ILE A 314 -3.28 -7.64 -6.51
N HIS A 315 -3.96 -8.71 -6.93
CA HIS A 315 -3.29 -10.00 -7.13
C HIS A 315 -2.16 -9.88 -8.16
N GLU A 316 -2.41 -9.28 -9.32
CA GLU A 316 -1.37 -9.08 -10.35
C GLU A 316 -0.27 -8.15 -9.83
N PHE A 317 -0.62 -7.05 -9.18
CA PHE A 317 0.35 -6.13 -8.56
C PHE A 317 1.29 -6.86 -7.59
N LEU A 318 0.75 -7.66 -6.67
CA LEU A 318 1.54 -8.47 -5.74
C LEU A 318 2.33 -9.56 -6.47
N SER A 319 1.78 -10.13 -7.54
CA SER A 319 2.47 -11.11 -8.37
C SER A 319 3.68 -10.52 -9.11
N LEU A 320 3.72 -9.20 -9.30
CA LEU A 320 4.88 -8.51 -9.87
C LEU A 320 5.96 -8.14 -8.85
N THR A 321 5.65 -8.17 -7.55
CA THR A 321 6.66 -7.87 -6.53
C THR A 321 7.63 -9.04 -6.33
N LEU A 322 8.83 -8.74 -5.85
CA LEU A 322 9.89 -9.73 -5.64
C LEU A 322 9.47 -10.81 -4.64
N GLU A 323 8.99 -10.38 -3.48
CA GLU A 323 8.59 -11.27 -2.38
C GLU A 323 7.09 -11.59 -2.40
N LYS A 324 6.35 -11.28 -3.48
CA LYS A 324 4.88 -11.54 -3.60
C LYS A 324 4.04 -10.96 -2.45
N ARG A 325 4.51 -9.84 -1.93
CA ARG A 325 3.89 -9.06 -0.86
C ARG A 325 4.10 -7.57 -1.09
N ALA A 326 3.30 -6.74 -0.42
CA ALA A 326 3.50 -5.31 -0.34
C ALA A 326 2.83 -4.73 0.91
N TYR A 327 3.40 -3.65 1.44
CA TYR A 327 2.71 -2.86 2.47
C TYR A 327 1.53 -2.08 1.89
N ILE A 328 0.51 -1.84 2.71
CA ILE A 328 -0.67 -1.08 2.25
C ILE A 328 -0.33 0.31 1.72
N HIS A 329 0.67 0.98 2.31
CA HIS A 329 1.05 2.33 1.89
C HIS A 329 1.63 2.34 0.47
N ASN A 330 2.35 1.29 0.07
CA ASN A 330 2.85 1.10 -1.29
C ASN A 330 1.69 0.95 -2.27
N ILE A 331 0.67 0.14 -1.92
CA ILE A 331 -0.50 -0.08 -2.78
C ILE A 331 -1.33 1.21 -2.93
N VAL A 332 -1.54 1.93 -1.82
CA VAL A 332 -2.35 3.17 -1.81
C VAL A 332 -1.65 4.32 -2.54
N GLU A 333 -0.33 4.28 -2.71
CA GLU A 333 0.40 5.25 -3.55
C GLU A 333 -0.07 5.24 -5.01
N PHE A 334 -0.51 4.08 -5.51
CA PHE A 334 -1.05 3.89 -6.86
C PHE A 334 -2.58 3.99 -6.94
N LYS A 335 -3.24 4.61 -5.95
CA LYS A 335 -4.71 4.67 -5.87
C LYS A 335 -5.36 5.32 -7.11
N GLU A 336 -4.69 6.30 -7.71
CA GLU A 336 -5.22 7.06 -8.85
C GLU A 336 -5.11 6.22 -10.12
N GLU A 337 -3.96 5.57 -10.31
CA GLU A 337 -3.64 4.76 -11.49
C GLU A 337 -4.45 3.47 -11.53
N PHE A 338 -4.72 2.86 -10.38
CA PHE A 338 -5.45 1.60 -10.26
C PHE A 338 -6.91 1.77 -9.83
N CYS A 339 -7.43 3.01 -9.79
CA CYS A 339 -8.80 3.31 -9.38
C CYS A 339 -9.17 2.69 -8.01
N LEU A 340 -8.24 2.70 -7.05
CA LEU A 340 -8.46 2.11 -5.73
C LEU A 340 -9.33 3.01 -4.87
N THR A 341 -10.24 2.40 -4.10
CA THR A 341 -11.16 3.13 -3.22
C THR A 341 -10.77 2.98 -1.75
N LYS A 342 -11.40 3.76 -0.87
CA LYS A 342 -11.27 3.59 0.59
C LYS A 342 -11.71 2.19 1.06
N HIS A 343 -12.53 1.50 0.27
CA HIS A 343 -13.02 0.15 0.56
C HIS A 343 -12.03 -0.97 0.20
N THR A 344 -10.88 -0.64 -0.40
CA THR A 344 -9.84 -1.63 -0.73
C THR A 344 -9.42 -2.46 0.48
N TYR A 345 -9.40 -1.85 1.67
CA TYR A 345 -9.13 -2.59 2.92
C TYR A 345 -10.18 -3.67 3.22
N GLN A 346 -11.45 -3.30 3.15
CA GLN A 346 -12.57 -4.21 3.43
C GLN A 346 -12.64 -5.33 2.38
N MET A 347 -12.34 -5.01 1.13
CA MET A 347 -12.24 -5.96 0.03
C MET A 347 -11.17 -7.03 0.29
N LEU A 348 -9.97 -6.62 0.73
CA LEU A 348 -8.89 -7.55 1.05
C LEU A 348 -9.23 -8.47 2.23
N LEU A 349 -9.90 -7.92 3.27
CA LEU A 349 -10.36 -8.72 4.41
C LEU A 349 -11.41 -9.77 4.04
N LYS A 350 -12.22 -9.53 3.01
CA LYS A 350 -13.22 -10.51 2.52
C LYS A 350 -12.58 -11.69 1.78
N GLN A 351 -11.32 -11.59 1.36
CA GLN A 351 -10.61 -12.61 0.58
C GLN A 351 -9.45 -13.24 1.38
N PRO A 352 -9.73 -13.91 2.52
CA PRO A 352 -8.69 -14.51 3.35
C PRO A 352 -8.06 -15.77 2.75
N ARG A 353 -8.61 -16.33 1.66
CA ARG A 353 -8.05 -17.51 0.97
C ARG A 353 -6.86 -17.12 0.10
N THR A 354 -7.01 -16.05 -0.68
CA THR A 354 -5.94 -15.51 -1.53
C THR A 354 -4.95 -14.65 -0.75
N PHE A 355 -5.44 -13.74 0.11
CA PHE A 355 -4.58 -12.78 0.79
C PHE A 355 -4.40 -13.13 2.26
N TYR A 356 -3.17 -12.96 2.74
CA TYR A 356 -2.89 -12.88 4.18
C TYR A 356 -2.50 -11.45 4.55
N LEU A 357 -3.09 -10.94 5.62
CA LEU A 357 -2.83 -9.59 6.11
C LEU A 357 -2.02 -9.70 7.40
N ALA A 358 -0.73 -9.39 7.34
CA ALA A 358 0.17 -9.48 8.49
C ALA A 358 0.44 -8.10 9.10
N GLY A 359 0.75 -8.05 10.39
CA GLY A 359 1.18 -6.86 11.10
C GLY A 359 0.05 -6.08 11.79
N THR A 360 0.28 -4.78 11.99
CA THR A 360 -0.58 -3.93 12.83
C THR A 360 -1.62 -3.17 12.00
N GLU A 361 -2.73 -2.77 12.59
CA GLU A 361 -3.77 -1.97 11.90
C GLU A 361 -3.20 -0.69 11.25
N MET A 362 -2.13 -0.11 11.82
CA MET A 362 -1.46 1.05 11.23
C MET A 362 -0.51 0.68 10.07
N ASN A 363 0.28 -0.38 10.25
CA ASN A 363 1.30 -0.82 9.29
C ASN A 363 1.14 -2.31 9.04
N TRP A 364 0.29 -2.65 8.07
CA TRP A 364 0.04 -4.01 7.65
C TRP A 364 0.57 -4.26 6.23
N SER A 365 0.93 -5.51 5.99
CA SER A 365 1.43 -6.02 4.72
C SER A 365 0.48 -7.06 4.18
N VAL A 366 0.21 -6.97 2.88
CA VAL A 366 -0.61 -7.91 2.13
C VAL A 366 0.33 -8.93 1.50
N PHE A 367 0.08 -10.20 1.74
CA PHE A 367 0.81 -11.33 1.20
C PHE A 367 -0.11 -12.13 0.29
N LEU A 368 0.43 -12.61 -0.82
CA LEU A 368 -0.26 -13.56 -1.67
C LEU A 368 -0.03 -14.98 -1.14
N LYS A 369 -1.04 -15.62 -0.56
CA LYS A 369 -0.89 -16.96 0.04
C LYS A 369 -0.44 -18.01 -0.96
N ASP A 370 -0.93 -17.93 -2.20
CA ASP A 370 -0.63 -18.88 -3.27
C ASP A 370 0.85 -18.90 -3.67
N ALA A 371 1.60 -17.84 -3.33
CA ALA A 371 3.03 -17.74 -3.61
C ALA A 371 3.92 -18.41 -2.54
N TYR A 372 3.36 -18.79 -1.39
CA TYR A 372 4.11 -19.37 -0.28
C TYR A 372 3.69 -20.81 -0.03
N GLY A 373 4.66 -21.67 0.28
CA GLY A 373 4.40 -23.03 0.75
C GLY A 373 3.76 -23.05 2.14
N GLU A 374 3.38 -24.25 2.60
CA GLU A 374 2.84 -24.46 3.96
C GLU A 374 3.81 -24.01 5.06
N ASP A 375 5.12 -24.10 4.77
CA ASP A 375 6.22 -23.67 5.64
C ASP A 375 6.44 -22.14 5.65
N GLY A 376 5.67 -21.38 4.84
CA GLY A 376 5.81 -19.93 4.71
C GLY A 376 7.03 -19.47 3.92
N ILE A 377 7.67 -20.37 3.17
CA ILE A 377 8.77 -20.06 2.25
C ILE A 377 8.19 -19.71 0.87
N LEU A 378 8.76 -18.68 0.24
CA LEU A 378 8.38 -18.27 -1.11
C LEU A 378 8.73 -19.38 -2.11
N LEU A 379 7.74 -19.80 -2.91
CA LEU A 379 7.89 -20.92 -3.87
C LEU A 379 8.85 -20.58 -5.01
N ASN A 380 8.64 -19.44 -5.67
CA ASN A 380 9.50 -18.96 -6.75
C ASN A 380 10.32 -17.76 -6.28
N LYS A 381 11.59 -18.00 -5.96
CA LYS A 381 12.50 -16.96 -5.47
C LYS A 381 13.23 -16.31 -6.64
N ASP A 382 13.05 -15.00 -6.72
CA ASP A 382 13.82 -14.15 -7.62
C ASP A 382 15.31 -14.12 -7.19
N PRO A 383 16.27 -14.09 -8.13
CA PRO A 383 17.70 -13.96 -7.82
C PRO A 383 18.02 -12.82 -6.83
N GLN A 384 17.30 -11.69 -6.92
CA GLN A 384 17.46 -10.58 -5.98
C GLN A 384 17.04 -10.95 -4.55
N VAL A 385 16.01 -11.79 -4.39
CA VAL A 385 15.56 -12.28 -3.07
C VAL A 385 16.59 -13.23 -2.48
N LEU A 386 17.16 -14.12 -3.29
CA LEU A 386 18.24 -15.02 -2.86
C LEU A 386 19.48 -14.23 -2.40
N PHE A 387 19.82 -13.17 -3.14
CA PHE A 387 20.89 -12.25 -2.75
C PHE A 387 20.58 -11.56 -1.41
N ASN A 388 19.34 -11.07 -1.21
CA ASN A 388 18.95 -10.45 0.05
C ASN A 388 19.01 -11.43 1.24
N GLU A 389 18.59 -12.69 1.04
CA GLU A 389 18.73 -13.74 2.06
C GLU A 389 20.21 -14.01 2.39
N LYS A 390 21.08 -14.06 1.39
CA LYS A 390 22.53 -14.18 1.54
C LYS A 390 23.09 -12.99 2.35
N LEU A 391 22.70 -11.76 2.01
CA LEU A 391 23.10 -10.55 2.72
C LEU A 391 22.69 -10.57 4.20
N TYR A 392 21.45 -10.96 4.50
CA TYR A 392 20.96 -11.04 5.88
C TYR A 392 21.71 -12.09 6.70
N ARG A 393 22.06 -13.23 6.09
CA ARG A 393 22.90 -14.24 6.76
C ARG A 393 24.27 -13.69 7.15
N TYR A 394 24.93 -12.97 6.25
CA TYR A 394 26.23 -12.36 6.56
C TYR A 394 26.12 -11.21 7.56
N ALA A 395 25.02 -10.47 7.55
CA ALA A 395 24.77 -9.40 8.50
C ALA A 395 24.70 -9.90 9.95
N ASP A 396 24.18 -11.11 10.16
CA ASP A 396 24.12 -11.75 11.49
C ASP A 396 25.44 -12.42 11.91
N MET A 397 26.36 -12.67 10.96
CA MET A 397 27.67 -13.22 11.26
C MET A 397 28.56 -12.17 11.95
N LYS A 398 29.00 -12.48 13.17
CA LYS A 398 29.92 -11.63 13.94
C LYS A 398 31.40 -11.82 13.57
N VAL A 399 31.75 -12.92 12.91
CA VAL A 399 33.11 -13.24 12.46
C VAL A 399 33.00 -13.81 11.05
N LEU A 400 33.62 -13.14 10.08
CA LEU A 400 33.87 -13.72 8.75
C LEU A 400 34.89 -14.83 8.94
N LYS A 401 34.49 -16.09 8.74
CA LYS A 401 35.48 -17.15 8.53
C LYS A 401 36.17 -16.83 7.20
N PRO A 402 37.51 -16.70 7.15
CA PRO A 402 38.19 -16.63 5.87
C PRO A 402 37.83 -17.87 5.07
N SER A 403 37.47 -17.68 3.80
CA SER A 403 37.23 -18.77 2.86
C SER A 403 38.54 -19.55 2.64
N SER A 404 38.78 -20.57 3.45
CA SER A 404 39.35 -21.83 2.97
C SER A 404 38.18 -22.53 2.27
N ASP A 405 38.15 -22.73 0.96
CA ASP A 405 39.16 -23.43 0.18
C ASP A 405 39.18 -22.90 -1.26
N VAL A 406 40.29 -22.23 -1.61
CA VAL A 406 40.89 -22.32 -2.94
C VAL A 406 42.23 -23.01 -2.68
N TYR A 407 42.55 -23.97 -3.54
CA TYR A 407 43.66 -24.93 -3.45
C TYR A 407 43.37 -26.16 -2.58
N GLU A 408 42.74 -27.16 -3.18
CA GLU A 408 43.35 -28.49 -3.20
C GLU A 408 43.12 -29.12 -4.59
N THR A 409 44.27 -29.44 -5.18
CA THR A 409 44.64 -30.12 -6.42
C THR A 409 43.63 -30.98 -7.17
#